data_AF-A0A0G0KVK2-F1
#
_entry.id   AF-A0A0G0KVK2-F1
#
_cell.length_a   1.000
_cell.length_b   1.000
_cell.length_c   1.000
_cell.angle_alpha   90.00
_cell.angle_beta   90.00
_cell.angle_gamma   90.00
#
_symmetry.space_group_name_H-M   'P 1'
#
loop_
_entity.id
_entity.type
_entity.pdbx_description
1 polymer ?
#
loop_
_entity_poly.entity_id
_entity_poly.type
_entity_poly.pdbx_seq_one_letter_code
_entity_poly.pdbx_strand_id
1 'polypeptide(L)'
;MGKIPQGAIPHHCFHVLNVYFRTGHIAVANTIESMDSCRIGWGKIKKVNDNYLIVKTQQLTHQDNKLILSEEIDKTIAFKLLSKSFVNAPQVGDIISYHWGWACDKITPKQAFNLKKYTQACLDIANGLTKLN
;
A
#
# COMPACT_ATOMS: atom_id res chain seq x y z
N MET A 1 7.93 4.04 25.60
CA MET A 1 8.52 5.16 24.84
C MET A 1 7.83 5.23 23.48
N GLY A 2 7.48 6.42 23.00
CA GLY A 2 6.68 6.60 21.78
C GLY A 2 7.46 6.30 20.49
N LYS A 3 6.75 6.04 19.39
CA LYS A 3 7.34 5.74 18.07
C LYS A 3 8.00 6.96 17.38
N ILE A 4 7.67 8.18 17.82
CA ILE A 4 8.20 9.44 17.24
C ILE A 4 9.73 9.56 17.45
N PRO A 5 10.27 9.39 18.67
CA PRO A 5 11.72 9.34 18.89
C PRO A 5 12.48 8.25 18.12
N GLN A 6 11.79 7.24 17.57
CA GLN A 6 12.38 6.12 16.84
C GLN A 6 12.44 6.36 15.31
N GLY A 7 12.25 7.61 14.87
CA GLY A 7 12.34 7.99 13.45
C GLY A 7 11.01 7.86 12.69
N ALA A 8 9.87 7.85 13.39
CA ALA A 8 8.58 7.91 12.71
C ALA A 8 8.44 9.21 11.91
N ILE A 9 8.14 9.07 10.62
CA ILE A 9 7.81 10.19 9.72
C ILE A 9 6.29 10.23 9.62
N PRO A 10 5.65 11.42 9.66
CA PRO A 10 4.20 11.57 9.48
C PRO A 10 3.81 11.34 8.00
N HIS A 11 4.03 10.11 7.52
CA HIS A 11 3.57 9.59 6.25
C HIS A 11 2.28 8.79 6.50
N HIS A 12 1.33 8.77 5.57
CA HIS A 12 0.04 8.10 5.80
C HIS A 12 0.20 6.62 6.21
N CYS A 13 1.20 5.93 5.65
CA CYS A 13 1.55 4.55 6.03
C CYS A 13 1.91 4.40 7.52
N PHE A 14 2.45 5.43 8.18
CA PHE A 14 2.70 5.38 9.63
C PHE A 14 1.39 5.24 10.39
N HIS A 15 0.36 6.05 10.11
CA HIS A 15 -0.94 5.91 10.78
C HIS A 15 -1.52 4.51 10.52
N VAL A 16 -1.55 4.08 9.25
CA VAL A 16 -2.16 2.79 8.85
C VAL A 16 -1.48 1.59 9.51
N LEU A 17 -0.14 1.57 9.59
CA LEU A 17 0.61 0.40 10.04
C LEU A 17 1.03 0.46 11.51
N ASN A 18 1.13 1.66 12.08
CA ASN A 18 1.68 1.85 13.42
C ASN A 18 0.65 2.34 14.45
N VAL A 19 -0.53 2.78 14.01
CA VAL A 19 -1.69 3.08 14.86
C VAL A 19 -2.73 2.00 14.63
N TYR A 20 -2.84 1.07 15.58
CA TYR A 20 -3.61 -0.17 15.46
C TYR A 20 -5.12 0.01 15.71
N PHE A 21 -5.55 1.23 16.05
CA PHE A 21 -6.96 1.60 16.24
C PHE A 21 -7.43 2.51 15.11
N ARG A 22 -8.62 2.22 14.54
CA ARG A 22 -9.37 3.25 13.81
C ARG A 22 -9.88 4.29 14.80
N THR A 23 -9.55 5.56 14.57
CA THR A 23 -10.12 6.68 15.32
C THR A 23 -11.43 7.11 14.67
N GLY A 24 -12.56 6.64 15.21
CA GLY A 24 -13.91 7.06 14.85
C GLY A 24 -14.96 6.21 15.56
N HIS A 25 -15.68 6.80 16.54
CA HIS A 25 -16.79 6.27 17.37
C HIS A 25 -16.66 4.88 18.05
N ILE A 26 -15.85 3.94 17.56
CA ILE A 26 -15.59 2.62 18.15
C ILE A 26 -14.14 2.21 17.85
N ALA A 27 -13.38 1.86 18.88
CA ALA A 27 -12.02 1.34 18.73
C ALA A 27 -12.05 -0.13 18.28
N VAL A 28 -12.02 -0.36 16.97
CA VAL A 28 -11.89 -1.72 16.38
C VAL A 28 -10.45 -1.93 15.93
N ALA A 29 -9.90 -3.11 16.20
CA ALA A 29 -8.57 -3.50 15.73
C ALA A 29 -8.52 -3.54 14.19
N ASN A 30 -7.47 -3.00 13.60
CA ASN A 30 -7.26 -3.11 12.16
C ASN A 30 -6.95 -4.57 11.78
N THR A 31 -7.66 -5.13 10.81
CA THR A 31 -7.28 -6.41 10.18
C THR A 31 -6.18 -6.17 9.13
N ILE A 32 -5.44 -7.23 8.77
CA ILE A 32 -4.38 -7.13 7.73
C ILE A 32 -4.97 -6.65 6.40
N GLU A 33 -6.15 -7.13 6.05
CA GLU A 33 -6.86 -6.75 4.82
C GLU A 33 -7.22 -5.26 4.83
N SER A 34 -7.66 -4.74 5.99
CA SER A 34 -7.90 -3.30 6.15
C SER A 34 -6.58 -2.51 6.07
N MET A 35 -5.50 -2.97 6.70
CA MET A 35 -4.19 -2.30 6.62
C MET A 35 -3.64 -2.30 5.19
N ASP A 36 -3.74 -3.42 4.46
CA ASP A 36 -3.34 -3.52 3.06
C ASP A 36 -4.18 -2.64 2.14
N SER A 37 -5.48 -2.51 2.42
CA SER A 37 -6.38 -1.67 1.63
C SER A 37 -6.16 -0.18 1.89
N CYS A 38 -5.81 0.19 3.12
CA CYS A 38 -5.52 1.57 3.54
C CYS A 38 -4.13 2.06 3.12
N ARG A 39 -3.12 1.18 3.02
CA ARG A 39 -1.82 1.63 2.49
C ARG A 39 -1.96 1.91 1.00
N ILE A 40 -1.18 2.87 0.50
CA ILE A 40 -1.06 3.05 -0.94
C ILE A 40 -0.28 1.84 -1.48
N GLY A 41 -0.97 1.02 -2.27
CA GLY A 41 -0.35 -0.05 -3.03
C GLY A 41 0.16 0.45 -4.37
N TRP A 42 1.08 -0.29 -4.97
CA TRP A 42 1.60 0.01 -6.30
C TRP A 42 1.99 -1.28 -7.01
N GLY A 43 1.92 -1.28 -8.33
CA GLY A 43 2.31 -2.45 -9.09
C GLY A 43 2.30 -2.22 -10.60
N LYS A 44 2.79 -3.21 -11.33
CA LYS A 44 2.92 -3.15 -12.79
C LYS A 44 1.71 -3.78 -13.46
N ILE A 45 1.12 -3.08 -14.43
CA ILE A 45 -0.03 -3.59 -15.19
C ILE A 45 0.42 -4.79 -16.03
N LYS A 46 -0.25 -5.92 -15.83
CA LYS A 46 -0.08 -7.17 -16.59
C LYS A 46 -1.13 -7.32 -17.68
N LYS A 47 -2.36 -6.87 -17.42
CA LYS A 47 -3.47 -6.92 -18.35
C LYS A 47 -4.39 -5.71 -18.16
N VAL A 48 -4.88 -5.16 -19.26
CA VAL A 48 -5.91 -4.11 -19.28
C VAL A 48 -7.20 -4.75 -19.76
N ASN A 49 -8.28 -4.60 -19.00
CA ASN A 49 -9.64 -4.97 -19.41
C ASN A 49 -10.51 -3.69 -19.39
N ASP A 50 -11.80 -3.80 -19.68
CA ASP A 50 -12.66 -2.62 -19.86
C ASP A 50 -12.75 -1.72 -18.63
N ASN A 51 -12.95 -2.33 -17.44
CA ASN A 51 -13.21 -1.60 -16.19
C ASN A 51 -12.20 -1.88 -15.07
N TYR A 52 -11.35 -2.88 -15.25
CA TYR A 52 -10.35 -3.30 -14.27
C TYR A 52 -9.02 -3.68 -14.92
N LEU A 53 -7.97 -3.64 -14.12
CA LEU A 53 -6.59 -3.99 -14.45
C LEU A 53 -6.19 -5.24 -13.68
N ILE A 54 -5.37 -6.09 -14.29
CA ILE A 54 -4.60 -7.09 -13.55
C ILE A 54 -3.22 -6.51 -13.30
N VAL A 55 -2.84 -6.40 -12.03
CA VAL A 55 -1.63 -5.71 -11.59
C VAL A 55 -0.76 -6.69 -10.81
N LYS A 56 0.49 -6.85 -11.24
CA LYS A 56 1.50 -7.57 -10.47
C LYS A 56 1.98 -6.66 -9.34
N THR A 57 1.75 -7.06 -8.10
CA THR A 57 1.96 -6.24 -6.90
C THR A 57 2.34 -7.11 -5.70
N GLN A 58 2.67 -6.50 -4.57
CA GLN A 58 2.81 -7.18 -3.29
C GLN A 58 1.67 -6.76 -2.37
N GLN A 59 1.26 -7.62 -1.44
CA GLN A 59 0.27 -7.31 -0.40
C GLN A 59 0.86 -7.46 1.01
N LEU A 60 0.23 -6.81 2.00
CA LEU A 60 0.58 -7.00 3.40
C LEU A 60 0.21 -8.43 3.84
N THR A 61 1.11 -9.11 4.56
CA THR A 61 0.84 -10.40 5.21
C THR A 61 1.59 -10.51 6.54
N HIS A 62 1.26 -11.54 7.33
CA HIS A 62 2.07 -11.96 8.47
C HIS A 62 3.02 -13.09 8.09
N GLN A 63 4.26 -12.98 8.53
CA GLN A 63 5.23 -14.06 8.56
C GLN A 63 5.99 -13.97 9.88
N ASP A 64 6.04 -15.07 10.64
CA ASP A 64 6.76 -15.15 11.93
C ASP A 64 6.44 -13.99 12.88
N ASN A 65 5.15 -13.69 13.06
CA ASN A 65 4.64 -12.57 13.87
C ASN A 65 5.07 -11.16 13.41
N LYS A 66 5.63 -11.01 12.21
CA LYS A 66 6.02 -9.73 11.61
C LYS A 66 5.11 -9.38 10.44
N LEU A 67 4.85 -8.09 10.24
CA LEU A 67 4.18 -7.54 9.08
C LEU A 67 5.19 -7.41 7.93
N ILE A 68 4.90 -8.04 6.80
CA ILE A 68 5.76 -8.00 5.61
C ILE A 68 4.95 -7.74 4.34
N LEU A 69 5.64 -7.32 3.27
CA LEU A 69 5.10 -7.42 1.92
C LEU A 69 5.31 -8.85 1.41
N SER A 70 4.26 -9.46 0.87
CA SER A 70 4.26 -10.79 0.28
C SER A 70 5.20 -10.88 -0.93
N GLU A 71 5.39 -12.09 -1.44
CA GLU A 71 5.84 -12.26 -2.83
C GLU A 71 4.89 -11.57 -3.82
N GLU A 72 5.34 -11.40 -5.06
CA GLU A 72 4.53 -10.77 -6.09
C GLU A 72 3.31 -11.64 -6.44
N ILE A 73 2.13 -11.03 -6.35
CA ILE A 73 0.84 -11.61 -6.69
C ILE A 73 0.18 -10.79 -7.80
N ASP A 74 -0.78 -11.40 -8.49
CA ASP A 74 -1.67 -10.68 -9.39
C ASP A 74 -2.92 -10.23 -8.62
N LYS A 75 -3.23 -8.93 -8.69
CA LYS A 75 -4.40 -8.32 -8.03
C LYS A 75 -5.28 -7.63 -9.07
N THR A 76 -6.59 -7.83 -8.94
CA THR A 76 -7.60 -7.10 -9.73
C THR A 76 -7.80 -5.72 -9.12
N ILE A 77 -7.58 -4.68 -9.92
CA ILE A 77 -7.72 -3.27 -9.50
C ILE A 77 -8.76 -2.61 -10.40
N ALA A 78 -9.83 -2.08 -9.82
CA ALA A 78 -10.79 -1.27 -10.55
C ALA A 78 -10.14 0.04 -10.99
N PHE A 79 -10.38 0.48 -12.23
CA PHE A 79 -9.84 1.77 -12.69
C PHE A 79 -10.87 2.64 -13.39
N LYS A 80 -12.01 2.11 -13.82
CA LYS A 80 -13.02 2.83 -14.59
C LYS A 80 -14.43 2.50 -14.12
N LEU A 81 -15.25 3.54 -13.94
CA LEU A 81 -16.68 3.42 -13.66
C LEU A 81 -17.45 4.49 -14.43
N LEU A 82 -18.50 4.08 -15.15
CA LEU A 82 -19.34 4.98 -15.95
C LEU A 82 -18.51 5.92 -16.86
N SER A 83 -17.50 5.35 -17.52
CA SER A 83 -16.55 6.05 -18.40
C SER A 83 -15.59 7.05 -17.74
N LYS A 84 -15.61 7.18 -16.42
CA LYS A 84 -14.65 8.01 -15.67
C LYS A 84 -13.53 7.14 -15.09
N SER A 85 -12.31 7.62 -15.21
CA SER A 85 -11.11 7.00 -14.63
C SER A 85 -10.15 8.08 -14.13
N PHE A 86 -9.41 7.81 -13.06
CA PHE A 86 -8.28 8.64 -12.65
C PHE A 86 -7.00 8.30 -13.43
N VAL A 87 -6.96 7.12 -14.06
CA VAL A 87 -5.81 6.62 -14.82
C VAL A 87 -6.14 6.70 -16.30
N ASN A 88 -5.57 7.70 -16.97
CA ASN A 88 -5.78 7.89 -18.41
C ASN A 88 -4.95 6.86 -19.22
N ALA A 89 -5.62 6.19 -20.16
CA ALA A 89 -5.03 5.25 -21.12
C ALA A 89 -3.98 4.29 -20.50
N PRO A 90 -4.38 3.45 -19.52
CA PRO A 90 -3.46 2.48 -18.94
C PRO A 90 -2.99 1.47 -19.99
N GLN A 91 -1.71 1.13 -19.95
CA GLN A 91 -1.09 0.16 -20.85
C GLN A 91 -0.39 -0.93 -20.05
N VAL A 92 -0.29 -2.12 -20.65
CA VAL A 92 0.54 -3.19 -20.10
C VAL A 92 1.97 -2.68 -19.94
N GLY A 93 2.52 -2.84 -18.75
CA GLY A 93 3.86 -2.40 -18.41
C GLY A 93 3.93 -1.09 -17.62
N ASP A 94 2.87 -0.27 -17.62
CA ASP A 94 2.79 0.90 -16.74
C ASP A 94 2.84 0.48 -15.27
N ILE A 95 3.37 1.38 -14.43
CA ILE A 95 3.26 1.24 -12.98
C ILE A 95 2.15 2.16 -12.52
N ILE A 96 1.24 1.64 -11.69
CA ILE A 96 0.19 2.43 -11.08
C ILE A 96 0.26 2.38 -9.56
N SER A 97 -0.33 3.39 -8.93
CA SER A 97 -0.70 3.35 -7.52
C SER A 97 -2.19 3.04 -7.36
N TYR A 98 -2.57 2.47 -6.22
CA TYR A 98 -3.96 2.18 -5.90
C TYR A 98 -4.23 2.26 -4.39
N HIS A 99 -5.48 2.47 -4.04
CA HIS A 99 -5.97 2.54 -2.66
C HIS A 99 -7.39 1.94 -2.62
N TRP A 100 -7.69 1.07 -1.65
CA TRP A 100 -8.94 0.32 -1.58
C TRP A 100 -9.34 -0.42 -2.87
N GLY A 101 -8.35 -0.99 -3.57
CA GLY A 101 -8.59 -1.73 -4.82
C GLY A 101 -8.95 -0.85 -6.01
N TRP A 102 -8.78 0.47 -5.91
CA TRP A 102 -9.03 1.43 -6.97
C TRP A 102 -7.75 2.09 -7.46
N ALA A 103 -7.54 2.14 -8.78
CA ALA A 103 -6.38 2.77 -9.39
C ALA A 103 -6.44 4.30 -9.23
N CYS A 104 -5.38 4.89 -8.68
CA CYS A 104 -5.33 6.32 -8.39
C CYS A 104 -4.56 7.11 -9.45
N ASP A 105 -3.38 6.62 -9.87
CA ASP A 105 -2.54 7.34 -10.82
C ASP A 105 -1.49 6.42 -11.49
N LYS A 106 -1.00 6.80 -12.67
CA LYS A 106 0.23 6.25 -13.26
C LYS A 106 1.43 6.88 -12.57
N ILE A 107 2.38 6.06 -12.13
CA ILE A 107 3.55 6.53 -11.41
C ILE A 107 4.83 6.13 -12.11
N THR A 108 5.86 6.95 -11.92
CA THR A 108 7.21 6.68 -12.39
C THR A 108 7.88 5.58 -11.54
N PRO A 109 8.91 4.91 -12.07
CA PRO A 109 9.72 3.97 -11.28
C PRO A 109 10.31 4.60 -10.01
N LYS A 110 10.67 5.89 -10.04
CA LYS A 110 11.20 6.61 -8.87
C LYS A 110 10.15 6.84 -7.80
N GLN A 111 8.91 7.14 -8.18
CA GLN A 111 7.79 7.24 -7.23
C GLN A 111 7.47 5.87 -6.63
N ALA A 112 7.43 4.80 -7.43
CA ALA A 112 7.24 3.43 -6.94
C ALA A 112 8.34 2.99 -5.96
N PHE A 113 9.60 3.35 -6.25
CA PHE A 113 10.72 3.13 -5.34
C PHE A 113 10.52 3.86 -4.01
N ASN A 114 10.10 5.12 -4.04
CA ASN A 114 9.83 5.89 -2.82
C ASN A 114 8.68 5.28 -2.01
N LEU A 115 7.59 4.85 -2.65
CA LEU A 115 6.49 4.15 -1.97
C LEU A 115 7.00 2.88 -1.26
N LYS A 116 7.84 2.08 -1.94
CA LYS A 116 8.48 0.92 -1.33
C LYS A 116 9.36 1.30 -0.14
N LYS A 117 10.24 2.30 -0.30
CA LYS A 117 11.15 2.77 0.73
C LYS A 117 10.41 3.20 2.01
N TYR A 118 9.40 4.06 1.88
CA TYR A 118 8.66 4.56 3.03
C TYR A 118 7.72 3.52 3.63
N THR A 119 7.13 2.64 2.82
CA THR A 119 6.37 1.49 3.32
C THR A 119 7.26 0.57 4.15
N GLN A 120 8.46 0.24 3.67
CA GLN A 120 9.40 -0.59 4.40
C GLN A 120 9.82 0.04 5.73
N ALA A 121 10.15 1.34 5.74
CA ALA A 121 10.47 2.05 6.98
C ALA A 121 9.32 1.98 7.99
N CYS A 122 8.06 2.07 7.54
CA CYS A 122 6.90 1.93 8.42
C CYS A 122 6.71 0.49 8.94
N LEU A 123 7.00 -0.52 8.11
CA LEU A 123 6.97 -1.94 8.50
C LEU A 123 8.07 -2.25 9.50
N ASP A 124 9.28 -1.73 9.31
CA ASP A 124 10.41 -1.93 10.22
C ASP A 124 10.06 -1.38 11.61
N ILE A 125 9.48 -0.18 11.69
CA ILE A 125 8.99 0.39 12.96
C ILE A 125 7.87 -0.47 13.56
N ALA A 126 6.91 -0.93 12.75
CA ALA A 126 5.81 -1.77 13.21
C ALA A 126 6.30 -3.11 13.77
N ASN A 127 7.39 -3.64 13.21
CA ASN A 127 8.04 -4.89 13.63
C ASN A 127 9.11 -4.70 14.72
N GLY A 128 9.30 -3.48 15.24
CA GLY A 128 10.29 -3.18 16.28
C GLY A 128 11.76 -3.17 15.83
N LEU A 129 12.03 -3.06 14.51
CA LEU A 129 13.36 -3.08 13.90
C LEU A 129 14.03 -1.70 13.80
N THR A 130 13.73 -0.78 14.72
CA THR A 130 14.29 0.58 14.69
C THR A 130 15.80 0.56 14.91
N LYS A 131 16.57 1.24 14.05
CA LYS A 131 17.99 1.48 14.28
C LYS A 131 18.18 2.23 15.60
N LEU A 132 18.70 1.53 16.62
CA LEU A 132 19.63 2.18 17.53
C LEU A 132 20.89 2.45 16.71
N ASN A 133 21.42 3.67 16.85
CA ASN A 133 22.60 4.29 16.23
C ASN A 133 22.25 5.34 15.18
#